data_AF-A0A382ANF9-F1
#
_entry.id   AF-A0A382ANF9-F1
#
_cell.length_a   1.000
_cell.length_b   1.000
_cell.length_c   1.000
_cell.angle_alpha   90.00
_cell.angle_beta   90.00
_cell.angle_gamma   90.00
#
_symmetry.space_group_name_H-M   'P 1'
#
loop_
_entity.id
_entity.type
_entity.pdbx_description
1 polymer ?
#
loop_
_entity_poly.entity_id
_entity_poly.type
_entity_poly.pdbx_seq_one_letter_code
_entity_poly.pdbx_strand_id
1 'polypeptide(L)'
;MFLYWWSAVATISGLILIRSHAGSAFPGWTPHALSVLLLVGTFAILWINSSSIRFDYQQLARDIEDKHPELHATLLTAIEQQPDPKTGQFNFLQQRVLDEAQRAYETSQFCKMIPKTRLLGLKLGLTVLFTMTCLCLGKLYALPEDSSMQAEAADKDTEPEKVADASLDKVEPGHTEVERGSPLAILAHFKNKAPGKAVLVVSQANKTTRQLELTKNLDDPIFGATLPFVDEAFSYHVDYDGKKSETYQVTVYEHPTLDRADATLDYPAYTKLPSRKVEDTRRLSAVEGTKLSYQFHLNKPVTSARLINPQEESIDLKVHADQPLAELLPLTLTHNQIWKLELTDSADRNNKLSPRIEISVYANKPPKIRIASPRGDQQVSPLEEVDFTAEIQDDFGLGRYGLTYNINGGEMQDIPLGKEAAGNTKITAAHLLAMETLAVEPDQLINWFFWAEDTGPDGKLRRAFSDMFFAEVRPFEEIFRQGDPNQQQQQQQSQKSPNQQTQELIKLQKQIINATWNLRRKPDTLGKDIPVLIQGQQDALEKAKVLLDKSSDEKTSEFIKAIITNMEASLKKLTEAQGQTKP
;
A
#
# COMPACT_ATOMS: atom_id res chain seq x y z
N MET A 1 24.57 13.11 15.21
CA MET A 1 25.68 12.40 15.87
C MET A 1 26.77 13.38 16.36
N PHE A 2 27.37 14.23 15.50
CA PHE A 2 28.37 15.22 15.93
C PHE A 2 27.90 16.17 17.05
N LEU A 3 26.68 16.69 16.96
CA LEU A 3 26.13 17.63 17.97
C LEU A 3 26.07 17.00 19.37
N TYR A 4 25.57 15.77 19.49
CA TYR A 4 25.45 15.06 20.77
C TYR A 4 26.81 14.67 21.34
N TRP A 5 27.75 14.23 20.48
CA TRP A 5 29.11 13.88 20.90
C TRP A 5 29.88 15.09 21.44
N TRP A 6 29.87 16.20 20.70
CA TRP A 6 30.56 17.42 21.12
C TRP A 6 29.90 18.06 22.34
N SER A 7 28.57 18.00 22.44
CA SER A 7 27.85 18.47 23.64
C SER A 7 28.16 17.62 24.88
N ALA A 8 28.29 16.30 24.76
CA ALA A 8 28.68 15.43 25.86
C ALA A 8 30.11 15.72 26.34
N VAL A 9 31.08 15.87 25.43
CA VAL A 9 32.47 16.19 25.79
C VAL A 9 32.57 17.61 26.39
N ALA A 10 31.82 18.58 25.87
CA ALA A 10 31.77 19.93 26.41
C ALA A 10 31.14 19.99 27.82
N THR A 11 30.05 19.27 28.07
CA THR A 11 29.39 19.23 29.38
C THR A 11 30.26 18.55 30.43
N ILE A 12 30.92 17.44 30.09
CA ILE A 12 31.90 16.78 30.97
C ILE A 12 33.07 17.72 31.28
N SER A 13 33.63 18.39 30.26
CA SER A 13 34.73 19.34 30.46
C SER A 13 34.31 20.55 31.31
N GLY A 14 33.09 21.07 31.13
CA GLY A 14 32.53 22.15 31.94
C GLY A 14 32.27 21.75 33.39
N LEU A 15 31.75 20.54 33.64
CA LEU A 15 31.56 19.99 34.99
C LEU A 15 32.89 19.83 35.73
N ILE A 16 33.94 19.41 35.03
CA ILE A 16 35.29 19.28 35.60
C ILE A 16 35.85 20.67 35.95
N LEU A 17 35.67 21.69 35.09
CA LEU A 17 36.10 23.07 35.39
C LEU A 17 35.34 23.69 36.57
N ILE A 18 34.04 23.43 36.69
CA ILE A 18 33.23 23.92 37.83
C ILE A 18 33.70 23.26 39.12
N ARG A 19 33.95 21.95 39.09
CA ARG A 19 34.45 21.21 40.25
C ARG A 19 35.89 21.58 40.61
N SER A 20 36.77 21.81 39.64
CA SER A 20 38.14 22.26 39.89
C SER A 20 38.17 23.65 40.56
N HIS A 21 37.25 24.55 40.17
CA HIS A 21 37.07 25.83 40.87
C HIS A 21 36.48 25.69 42.27
N ALA A 22 35.76 24.60 42.56
CA ALA A 22 35.25 24.26 43.89
C ALA A 22 36.28 23.52 44.77
N GLY A 23 37.54 23.40 44.33
CA GLY A 23 38.66 22.88 45.12
C GLY A 23 38.89 21.37 45.01
N SER A 24 38.20 20.65 44.12
CA SER A 24 38.49 19.23 43.90
C SER A 24 39.67 19.05 42.92
N ALA A 25 40.72 18.38 43.37
CA ALA A 25 41.87 18.03 42.53
C ALA A 25 41.51 16.90 41.55
N PHE A 26 41.94 17.05 40.29
CA PHE A 26 41.82 16.02 39.26
C PHE A 26 43.21 15.60 38.78
N PRO A 27 43.41 14.34 38.37
CA PRO A 27 44.69 13.89 37.85
C PRO A 27 45.12 14.70 36.61
N GLY A 28 46.42 15.03 36.49
CA GLY A 28 46.96 15.80 35.36
C GLY A 28 46.76 15.15 33.98
N TRP A 29 46.45 13.85 33.92
CA TRP A 29 46.12 13.15 32.67
C TRP A 29 44.69 13.41 32.17
N THR A 30 43.81 14.00 32.98
CA THR A 30 42.40 14.24 32.63
C THR A 30 42.18 15.10 31.38
N PRO A 31 42.87 16.25 31.17
CA PRO A 31 42.71 17.02 29.93
C PRO A 31 43.23 16.26 28.70
N HIS A 32 44.28 15.44 28.87
CA HIS A 32 44.82 14.60 27.80
C HIS A 32 43.85 13.50 27.38
N ALA A 33 43.25 12.78 28.33
CA ALA A 33 42.25 11.76 28.03
C ALA A 33 41.00 12.34 27.33
N LEU A 34 40.49 13.49 27.76
CA LEU A 34 39.35 14.15 27.11
C LEU A 34 39.66 14.59 25.68
N SER A 35 40.89 15.06 25.41
CA SER A 35 41.33 15.44 24.06
C SER A 35 41.46 14.24 23.11
N VAL A 36 41.99 13.11 23.60
CA VAL A 36 42.06 11.86 22.84
C VAL A 36 40.64 11.33 22.56
N LEU A 37 39.76 11.37 23.57
CA LEU A 37 38.38 10.94 23.44
C LEU A 37 37.66 11.77 22.38
N LEU A 38 37.77 13.11 22.42
CA LEU A 38 37.21 14.01 21.40
C LEU A 38 37.66 13.61 19.98
N LEU A 39 38.97 13.42 19.76
CA LEU A 39 39.57 13.07 18.47
C LEU A 39 39.17 11.68 17.96
N VAL A 40 39.18 10.68 18.83
CA VAL A 40 38.80 9.31 18.48
C VAL A 40 37.31 9.25 18.16
N GLY A 41 36.47 9.92 18.95
CA GLY A 41 35.03 9.96 18.70
C GLY A 41 34.65 10.74 17.44
N THR A 42 35.33 11.86 17.14
CA THR A 42 35.12 12.57 15.87
C THR A 42 35.53 11.74 14.67
N PHE A 43 36.68 11.05 14.76
CA PHE A 43 37.15 10.14 13.72
C PHE A 43 36.21 8.95 13.52
N ALA A 44 35.74 8.33 14.60
CA ALA A 44 34.78 7.23 14.55
C ALA A 44 33.45 7.67 13.92
N ILE A 45 32.93 8.85 14.26
CA ILE A 45 31.71 9.39 13.65
C ILE A 45 31.94 9.68 12.16
N LEU A 46 33.09 10.25 11.77
CA LEU A 46 33.43 10.47 10.36
C LEU A 46 33.54 9.16 9.58
N TRP A 47 34.15 8.14 10.18
CA TRP A 47 34.31 6.81 9.59
C TRP A 47 32.96 6.10 9.43
N ILE A 48 32.12 6.12 10.48
CA ILE A 48 30.75 5.56 10.42
C ILE A 48 29.95 6.29 9.34
N ASN A 49 30.06 7.62 9.27
CA ASN A 49 29.34 8.41 8.28
C ASN A 49 29.88 8.20 6.85
N SER A 50 31.19 7.97 6.64
CA SER A 50 31.73 7.69 5.31
C SER A 50 31.48 6.25 4.85
N SER A 51 31.39 5.30 5.78
CA SER A 51 31.18 3.88 5.48
C SER A 51 29.70 3.47 5.40
N SER A 52 28.80 4.22 6.04
CA SER A 52 27.37 3.88 6.13
C SER A 52 26.47 4.67 5.17
N ILE A 53 27.02 5.66 4.47
CA ILE A 53 26.26 6.43 3.48
C ILE A 53 26.39 5.75 2.10
N ARG A 54 25.59 4.71 1.89
CA ARG A 54 25.07 4.43 0.54
C ARG A 54 23.74 5.18 0.46
N PHE A 55 23.77 6.41 -0.02
CA PHE A 55 22.52 7.11 -0.33
C PHE A 55 21.78 6.31 -1.39
N ASP A 56 20.55 5.91 -1.08
CA ASP A 56 19.67 5.33 -2.07
C ASP A 56 19.14 6.46 -2.97
N TYR A 57 19.85 6.68 -4.08
CA TYR A 57 19.49 7.69 -5.07
C TYR A 57 18.13 7.40 -5.71
N GLN A 58 17.69 6.13 -5.76
CA GLN A 58 16.37 5.77 -6.28
C GLN A 58 15.27 6.19 -5.30
N GLN A 59 15.48 5.95 -4.00
CA GLN A 59 14.54 6.41 -2.98
C GLN A 59 14.47 7.95 -2.94
N LEU A 60 15.61 8.63 -3.05
CA LEU A 60 15.65 10.10 -3.11
C LEU A 60 14.91 10.65 -4.34
N ALA A 61 15.06 10.02 -5.52
CA ALA A 61 14.31 10.44 -6.70
C ALA A 61 12.80 10.23 -6.54
N ARG A 62 12.37 9.11 -5.94
CA ARG A 62 10.94 8.88 -5.64
C ARG A 62 10.39 9.95 -4.69
N ASP A 63 11.13 10.28 -3.63
CA ASP A 63 10.70 11.30 -2.66
C ASP A 63 10.62 12.71 -3.28
N ILE A 64 11.48 13.01 -4.26
CA ILE A 64 11.44 14.27 -5.01
C ILE A 64 10.24 14.29 -5.94
N GLU A 65 10.00 13.22 -6.69
CA GLU A 65 8.90 13.11 -7.65
C GLU A 65 7.52 13.03 -6.98
N ASP A 66 7.42 12.49 -5.76
CA ASP A 66 6.20 12.50 -4.95
C ASP A 66 5.78 13.94 -4.58
N LYS A 67 6.77 14.83 -4.38
CA LYS A 67 6.54 16.25 -4.12
C LYS A 67 6.45 17.10 -5.39
N HIS A 68 6.92 16.57 -6.52
CA HIS A 68 6.95 17.22 -7.83
C HIS A 68 6.38 16.30 -8.92
N PRO A 69 5.04 16.09 -8.95
CA PRO A 69 4.39 15.20 -9.92
C PRO A 69 4.65 15.60 -11.38
N GLU A 70 5.01 16.87 -11.64
CA GLU A 70 5.39 17.39 -12.96
C GLU A 70 6.64 16.72 -13.56
N LEU A 71 7.44 16.02 -12.75
CA LEU A 71 8.63 15.30 -13.21
C LEU A 71 8.30 13.96 -13.89
N HIS A 72 7.07 13.46 -13.78
CA HIS A 72 6.56 12.27 -14.49
C HIS A 72 7.52 11.06 -14.51
N ALA A 73 8.14 10.71 -13.39
CA ALA A 73 9.11 9.62 -13.26
C ALA A 73 10.44 9.79 -14.04
N THR A 74 10.71 10.98 -14.59
CA THR A 74 11.89 11.25 -15.43
C THR A 74 13.19 11.17 -14.63
N LEU A 75 13.19 11.63 -13.37
CA LEU A 75 14.37 11.63 -12.50
C LEU A 75 14.68 10.21 -12.02
N LEU A 76 13.66 9.44 -11.63
CA LEU A 76 13.82 8.04 -11.26
C LEU A 76 14.36 7.22 -12.45
N THR A 77 13.78 7.42 -13.63
CA THR A 77 14.17 6.72 -14.85
C THR A 77 15.61 7.06 -15.27
N ALA A 78 16.04 8.31 -15.05
CA ALA A 78 17.41 8.74 -15.31
C ALA A 78 18.44 8.06 -14.39
N ILE A 79 18.11 7.87 -13.10
CA ILE A 79 18.99 7.22 -12.11
C ILE A 79 19.12 5.72 -12.36
N GLU A 80 18.09 5.09 -12.93
CA GLU A 80 18.13 3.68 -13.30
C GLU A 80 19.00 3.39 -14.55
N GLN A 81 19.44 4.42 -15.28
CA GLN A 81 20.29 4.22 -16.46
C GLN A 81 21.68 3.74 -16.07
N GLN A 82 22.05 2.58 -16.62
CA GLN A 82 23.40 2.04 -16.53
C GLN A 82 24.10 2.15 -17.89
N PRO A 83 25.37 2.59 -17.93
CA PRO A 83 26.13 2.62 -19.17
C PRO A 83 26.37 1.20 -19.69
N ASP A 84 26.62 1.06 -20.99
CA ASP A 84 26.94 -0.23 -21.57
C ASP A 84 28.18 -0.84 -20.87
N PRO A 85 28.11 -2.09 -20.36
CA PRO A 85 29.21 -2.72 -19.64
C PRO A 85 30.52 -2.85 -20.43
N LYS A 86 30.46 -2.84 -21.77
CA LYS A 86 31.63 -3.01 -22.66
C LYS A 86 32.26 -1.69 -23.08
N THR A 87 31.45 -0.67 -23.34
CA THR A 87 31.93 0.63 -23.86
C THR A 87 31.99 1.71 -22.78
N GLY A 88 31.30 1.52 -21.66
CA GLY A 88 31.18 2.52 -20.59
C GLY A 88 30.37 3.75 -20.98
N GLN A 89 29.71 3.73 -22.14
CA GLN A 89 28.95 4.87 -22.67
C GLN A 89 27.45 4.62 -22.62
N PHE A 90 26.69 5.70 -22.51
CA PHE A 90 25.22 5.68 -22.63
C PHE A 90 24.82 5.67 -24.10
N ASN A 91 23.79 4.91 -24.44
CA ASN A 91 23.22 4.94 -25.79
C ASN A 91 22.38 6.22 -26.01
N PHE A 92 22.01 6.49 -27.26
CA PHE A 92 21.28 7.71 -27.64
C PHE A 92 19.97 7.93 -26.86
N LEU A 93 19.21 6.86 -26.60
CA LEU A 93 17.95 6.98 -25.84
C LEU A 93 18.22 7.26 -24.36
N GLN A 94 19.24 6.63 -23.78
CA GLN A 94 19.66 6.88 -22.40
C GLN A 94 20.17 8.31 -22.22
N GLN A 95 20.98 8.81 -23.17
CA GLN A 95 21.43 10.21 -23.17
C GLN A 95 20.24 11.17 -23.24
N ARG A 96 19.23 10.87 -24.08
CA ARG A 96 18.03 11.71 -24.18
C ARG A 96 17.22 11.74 -22.89
N VAL A 97 17.13 10.64 -22.15
CA VAL A 97 16.47 10.59 -20.84
C VAL A 97 17.25 11.40 -19.80
N LEU A 98 18.59 11.32 -19.82
CA LEU A 98 19.46 12.12 -18.95
C LEU A 98 19.33 13.62 -19.24
N ASP A 99 19.31 14.00 -20.52
CA ASP A 99 19.10 15.40 -20.95
C ASP A 99 17.73 15.93 -20.52
N GLU A 100 16.68 15.12 -20.64
CA GLU A 100 15.32 15.49 -20.23
C GLU A 100 15.23 15.66 -18.71
N ALA A 101 15.85 14.77 -17.93
CA ALA A 101 15.94 14.91 -16.48
C ALA A 101 16.69 16.19 -16.07
N GLN A 102 17.75 16.55 -16.80
CA GLN A 102 18.50 17.79 -16.56
C GLN A 102 17.67 19.04 -16.90
N ARG A 103 16.91 19.04 -17.99
CA ARG A 103 15.99 20.15 -18.32
C ARG A 103 14.86 20.28 -17.31
N ALA A 104 14.30 19.15 -16.88
CA ALA A 104 13.27 19.12 -15.85
C ALA A 104 13.79 19.70 -14.52
N TYR A 105 15.05 19.45 -14.18
CA TYR A 105 15.75 20.08 -13.06
C TYR A 105 15.85 21.61 -13.19
N GLU A 106 16.26 22.11 -14.35
CA GLU A 106 16.40 23.56 -14.59
C GLU A 106 15.06 24.29 -14.50
N THR A 107 13.98 23.63 -14.90
CA THR A 107 12.63 24.22 -14.99
C THR A 107 11.92 24.23 -13.64
N SER A 108 12.03 23.14 -12.87
CA SER A 108 11.30 22.95 -11.60
C SER A 108 11.94 23.65 -10.39
N GLN A 109 13.24 23.99 -10.46
CA GLN A 109 14.00 24.67 -9.39
C GLN A 109 13.86 24.06 -7.98
N PHE A 110 13.57 22.76 -7.85
CA PHE A 110 13.39 22.10 -6.55
C PHE A 110 14.65 22.15 -5.67
N CYS A 111 15.83 22.48 -6.21
CA CYS A 111 17.04 22.77 -5.43
C CYS A 111 16.91 23.98 -4.48
N LYS A 112 15.88 24.84 -4.63
CA LYS A 112 15.54 25.87 -3.63
C LYS A 112 14.96 25.28 -2.33
N MET A 113 14.65 23.98 -2.32
CA MET A 113 14.06 23.26 -1.20
C MET A 113 15.08 22.80 -0.16
N ILE A 114 16.38 22.90 -0.45
CA ILE A 114 17.43 22.77 0.57
C ILE A 114 17.62 24.15 1.19
N PRO A 115 17.16 24.39 2.45
CA PRO A 115 17.30 25.69 3.09
C PRO A 115 18.79 25.94 3.41
N LYS A 116 19.51 26.53 2.45
CA LYS A 116 20.95 26.84 2.55
C LYS A 116 21.25 27.68 3.79
N THR A 117 20.32 28.53 4.21
CA THR A 117 20.38 29.33 5.44
C THR A 117 20.31 28.49 6.71
N ARG A 118 19.45 27.45 6.76
CA ARG A 118 19.38 26.52 7.91
C ARG A 118 20.62 25.63 7.97
N LEU A 119 21.14 25.18 6.83
CA LEU A 119 22.40 24.43 6.77
C LEU A 119 23.60 25.30 7.18
N LEU A 120 23.63 26.56 6.75
CA LEU A 120 24.66 27.51 7.18
C LEU A 120 24.56 27.78 8.68
N GLY A 121 23.35 27.96 9.22
CA GLY A 121 23.10 28.13 10.65
C GLY A 121 23.52 26.90 11.47
N LEU A 122 23.27 25.69 10.95
CA LEU A 122 23.68 24.45 11.60
C LEU A 122 25.20 24.26 11.55
N LYS A 123 25.85 24.59 10.42
CA LYS A 123 27.32 24.61 10.31
C LYS A 123 27.95 25.64 11.25
N LEU A 124 27.40 26.85 11.32
CA LEU A 124 27.83 27.91 12.23
C LEU A 124 27.67 27.46 13.69
N GLY A 125 26.51 26.90 14.06
CA GLY A 125 26.27 26.35 15.39
C GLY A 125 27.25 25.24 15.77
N LEU A 126 27.56 24.34 14.83
CA LEU A 126 28.56 23.28 15.05
C LEU A 126 29.97 23.86 15.23
N THR A 127 30.34 24.87 14.44
CA THR A 127 31.65 25.53 14.57
C THR A 127 31.79 26.29 15.89
N VAL A 128 30.73 26.97 16.34
CA VAL A 128 30.70 27.66 17.64
C VAL A 128 30.79 26.67 18.80
N LEU A 129 30.09 25.54 18.71
CA LEU A 129 30.16 24.48 19.73
C LEU A 129 31.59 23.89 19.79
N PHE A 130 32.22 23.66 18.65
CA PHE A 130 33.58 23.16 18.56
C PHE A 130 34.60 24.13 19.16
N THR A 131 34.52 25.42 18.81
CA THR A 131 35.43 26.44 19.36
C THR A 131 35.26 26.62 20.87
N MET A 132 34.01 26.60 21.38
CA MET A 132 33.74 26.63 22.82
C MET A 132 34.32 25.41 23.54
N THR A 133 34.19 24.23 22.96
CA THR A 133 34.75 22.98 23.53
C THR A 133 36.28 23.07 23.60
N CYS A 134 36.95 23.55 22.55
CA CYS A 134 38.39 23.78 22.53
C CYS A 134 38.85 24.83 23.55
N LEU A 135 38.08 25.90 23.75
CA LEU A 135 38.37 26.93 24.77
C LEU A 135 38.24 26.38 26.19
N CYS A 136 37.21 25.58 26.48
CA CYS A 136 37.07 24.91 27.77
C CYS A 136 38.23 23.93 28.04
N LEU A 137 38.61 23.13 27.04
CA LEU A 137 39.77 22.23 27.13
C LEU A 137 41.08 23.01 27.35
N GLY A 138 41.29 24.13 26.64
CA GLY A 138 42.47 24.98 26.81
C GLY A 138 42.57 25.62 28.21
N LYS A 139 41.44 26.00 28.82
CA LYS A 139 41.39 26.47 30.22
C LYS A 139 41.72 25.36 31.22
N LEU A 140 41.37 24.12 30.91
CA LEU A 140 41.69 22.92 31.71
C LEU A 140 43.20 22.64 31.73
N TYR A 141 43.90 22.92 30.62
CA TYR A 141 45.36 22.84 30.52
C TYR A 141 46.11 23.99 31.22
N ALA A 142 45.41 25.08 31.57
CA ALA A 142 45.99 26.23 32.25
C ALA A 142 45.86 26.17 33.78
N LEU A 143 45.29 25.09 34.32
CA LEU A 143 45.22 24.85 35.76
C LEU A 143 46.59 24.33 36.25
N PRO A 144 47.14 24.87 37.35
CA PRO A 144 48.44 24.45 37.87
C PRO A 144 48.40 22.97 38.31
N GLU A 145 49.43 22.22 37.90
CA GLU A 145 49.66 20.83 38.32
C GLU A 145 50.13 20.79 39.78
N ASP A 146 49.20 20.75 40.72
CA ASP A 146 49.55 20.44 42.10
C ASP A 146 49.77 18.94 42.27
N SER A 147 51.07 18.60 42.27
CA SER A 147 51.61 17.30 42.64
C SER A 147 51.85 17.30 44.15
N SER A 148 51.01 16.62 44.93
CA SER A 148 51.39 15.83 46.12
C SER A 148 50.18 15.54 47.01
N MET A 149 49.79 14.27 47.10
CA MET A 149 49.10 13.76 48.28
C MET A 149 50.14 13.05 49.14
N GLN A 150 50.61 13.73 50.18
CA GLN A 150 51.19 13.10 51.36
C GLN A 150 50.03 12.71 52.28
N ALA A 151 49.97 11.42 52.60
CA ALA A 151 49.11 10.89 53.62
C ALA A 151 49.58 11.38 54.98
N GLU A 152 48.71 12.06 55.72
CA GLU A 152 48.86 12.24 57.16
C GLU A 152 47.56 11.84 57.86
N ALA A 153 47.71 10.85 58.73
CA ALA A 153 46.72 10.43 59.69
C ALA A 153 46.54 11.54 60.72
N ALA A 154 45.28 11.90 61.01
CA ALA A 154 44.92 12.71 62.15
C ALA A 154 43.73 12.06 62.85
N ASP A 155 44.11 11.34 63.90
CA ASP A 155 43.31 10.90 65.02
C ASP A 155 42.53 12.08 65.65
N LYS A 156 41.21 11.94 65.76
CA LYS A 156 40.39 12.68 66.72
C LYS A 156 39.18 11.85 67.14
N ASP A 157 39.34 11.26 68.32
CA ASP A 157 38.27 10.87 69.23
C ASP A 157 37.20 11.98 69.35
N THR A 158 35.93 11.60 69.19
CA THR A 158 34.81 12.35 69.76
C THR A 158 33.75 11.36 70.22
N GLU A 159 33.43 11.45 71.51
CA GLU A 159 32.49 10.60 72.25
C GLU A 159 31.08 10.57 71.65
N PRO A 160 30.33 9.46 71.83
CA PRO A 160 29.04 9.27 71.19
C PRO A 160 27.92 10.01 71.94
N GLU A 161 27.33 11.03 71.31
CA GLU A 161 25.96 11.40 71.62
C GLU A 161 25.04 10.24 71.21
N LYS A 162 24.22 9.76 72.15
CA LYS A 162 23.14 8.80 71.89
C LYS A 162 22.08 9.44 70.99
N VAL A 163 22.35 9.44 69.68
CA VAL A 163 21.37 9.71 68.65
C VAL A 163 20.54 8.43 68.47
N ALA A 164 19.22 8.58 68.47
CA ALA A 164 18.28 7.47 68.28
C ALA A 164 18.63 6.63 67.04
N ASP A 165 18.52 5.31 67.16
CA ASP A 165 18.76 4.35 66.07
C ASP A 165 17.94 4.71 64.82
N ALA A 166 18.48 4.34 63.66
CA ALA A 166 17.75 4.42 62.38
C ALA A 166 16.41 3.68 62.50
N SER A 167 15.32 4.37 62.17
CA SER A 167 13.97 3.81 62.13
C SER A 167 13.45 3.85 60.71
N LEU A 168 13.04 2.71 60.16
CA LEU A 168 12.39 2.66 58.85
C LEU A 168 10.99 3.30 58.97
N ASP A 169 10.69 4.25 58.09
CA ASP A 169 9.41 4.95 58.05
C ASP A 169 8.45 4.31 57.05
N LYS A 170 8.91 4.18 55.79
CA LYS A 170 8.13 3.57 54.71
C LYS A 170 9.04 2.97 53.64
N VAL A 171 8.52 1.97 52.94
CA VAL A 171 9.13 1.41 51.73
C VAL A 171 8.19 1.66 50.57
N GLU A 172 8.66 2.35 49.54
CA GLU A 172 7.92 2.63 48.32
C GLU A 172 8.47 1.75 47.19
N PRO A 173 7.62 1.08 46.39
CA PRO A 173 6.15 1.11 46.43
C PRO A 173 5.48 0.18 47.46
N GLY A 174 6.23 -0.73 48.08
CA GLY A 174 5.66 -1.76 48.96
C GLY A 174 5.09 -2.92 48.13
N HIS A 175 3.82 -3.28 48.34
CA HIS A 175 3.15 -4.23 47.45
C HIS A 175 2.82 -3.56 46.12
N THR A 176 3.23 -4.17 45.00
CA THR A 176 3.03 -3.57 43.69
C THR A 176 2.88 -4.61 42.59
N GLU A 177 2.29 -4.21 41.48
CA GLU A 177 2.20 -4.99 40.25
C GLU A 177 2.97 -4.24 39.16
N VAL A 178 3.87 -4.93 38.46
CA VAL A 178 4.79 -4.32 37.48
C VAL A 178 4.73 -5.07 36.17
N GLU A 179 4.86 -4.36 35.05
CA GLU A 179 4.91 -4.99 33.74
C GLU A 179 6.23 -5.76 33.57
N ARG A 180 6.14 -6.98 33.03
CA ARG A 180 7.28 -7.84 32.72
C ARG A 180 8.35 -7.08 31.94
N GLY A 181 9.60 -7.18 32.40
CA GLY A 181 10.77 -6.53 31.81
C GLY A 181 10.91 -5.04 32.14
N SER A 182 9.99 -4.44 32.91
CA SER A 182 10.13 -3.04 33.33
C SER A 182 11.07 -2.89 34.53
N PRO A 183 11.76 -1.75 34.66
CA PRO A 183 12.58 -1.46 35.84
C PRO A 183 11.69 -1.14 37.04
N LEU A 184 12.12 -1.55 38.23
CA LEU A 184 11.46 -1.24 39.50
C LEU A 184 12.43 -0.58 40.46
N ALA A 185 12.14 0.66 40.85
CA ALA A 185 12.84 1.36 41.90
C ALA A 185 12.18 1.07 43.25
N ILE A 186 12.97 0.65 44.23
CA ILE A 186 12.54 0.41 45.61
C ILE A 186 13.27 1.42 46.49
N LEU A 187 12.49 2.23 47.22
CA LEU A 187 12.97 3.31 48.08
C LEU A 187 12.60 3.00 49.53
N ALA A 188 13.60 2.97 50.40
CA ALA A 188 13.44 2.86 51.84
C ALA A 188 13.68 4.22 52.48
N HIS A 189 12.66 4.77 53.12
CA HIS A 189 12.71 6.05 53.82
C HIS A 189 13.00 5.80 55.30
N PHE A 190 14.04 6.44 55.84
CA PHE A 190 14.43 6.32 57.24
C PHE A 190 14.19 7.63 58.00
N LYS A 191 13.85 7.51 59.28
CA LYS A 191 13.73 8.60 60.25
C LYS A 191 14.93 8.58 61.20
N ASN A 192 15.22 9.74 61.79
CA ASN A 192 16.32 9.98 62.72
C ASN A 192 17.70 9.91 62.03
N LYS A 193 18.43 8.81 62.21
CA LYS A 193 19.77 8.60 61.68
C LYS A 193 19.70 7.71 60.43
N ALA A 194 20.53 8.00 59.43
CA ALA A 194 20.70 7.11 58.28
C ALA A 194 21.37 5.79 58.72
N PRO A 195 20.86 4.61 58.31
CA PRO A 195 21.49 3.34 58.67
C PRO A 195 22.90 3.24 58.10
N GLY A 196 23.79 2.56 58.83
CA GLY A 196 25.16 2.32 58.37
C GLY A 196 25.20 1.35 57.19
N LYS A 197 24.26 0.41 57.15
CA LYS A 197 24.07 -0.52 56.03
C LYS A 197 22.59 -0.85 55.85
N ALA A 198 22.09 -0.72 54.62
CA ALA A 198 20.76 -1.15 54.23
C ALA A 198 20.84 -2.04 52.98
N VAL A 199 20.19 -3.20 53.02
CA VAL A 199 20.24 -4.22 51.98
C VAL A 199 18.81 -4.61 51.60
N LEU A 200 18.52 -4.56 50.31
CA LEU A 200 17.31 -5.12 49.73
C LEU A 200 17.51 -6.62 49.54
N VAL A 201 16.64 -7.42 50.15
CA VAL A 201 16.66 -8.88 50.08
C VAL A 201 15.48 -9.33 49.22
N VAL A 202 15.78 -9.85 48.03
CA VAL A 202 14.78 -10.34 47.06
C VAL A 202 14.72 -11.86 47.10
N SER A 203 13.53 -12.40 47.29
CA SER A 203 13.26 -13.83 47.35
C SER A 203 12.27 -14.24 46.25
N GLN A 204 12.68 -15.20 45.42
CA GLN A 204 11.88 -15.76 44.33
C GLN A 204 11.57 -17.23 44.64
N ALA A 205 10.41 -17.72 44.21
CA ALA A 205 10.08 -19.13 44.36
C ALA A 205 11.12 -19.97 43.60
N ASN A 206 11.76 -20.93 44.30
CA ASN A 206 12.77 -21.86 43.76
C ASN A 206 14.11 -21.23 43.28
N LYS A 207 14.46 -20.02 43.71
CA LYS A 207 15.77 -19.39 43.42
C LYS A 207 16.47 -18.94 44.70
N THR A 208 17.80 -18.85 44.65
CA THR A 208 18.60 -18.30 45.76
C THR A 208 18.26 -16.84 46.00
N THR A 209 18.07 -16.48 47.26
CA THR A 209 17.84 -15.10 47.70
C THR A 209 18.95 -14.18 47.20
N ARG A 210 18.57 -13.08 46.55
CA ARG A 210 19.50 -12.07 46.04
C ARG A 210 19.53 -10.89 47.00
N GLN A 211 20.74 -10.43 47.33
CA GLN A 211 20.95 -9.24 48.16
C GLN A 211 21.49 -8.11 47.29
N LEU A 212 20.91 -6.92 47.43
CA LEU A 212 21.28 -5.71 46.71
C LEU A 212 21.51 -4.61 47.74
N GLU A 213 22.70 -4.01 47.75
CA GLU A 213 22.96 -2.89 48.65
C GLU A 213 22.15 -1.67 48.21
N LEU A 214 21.43 -1.07 49.15
CA LEU A 214 20.70 0.16 48.90
C LEU A 214 21.69 1.33 48.98
N THR A 215 21.70 2.17 47.96
CA THR A 215 22.62 3.32 47.89
C THR A 215 21.90 4.60 48.29
N LYS A 216 22.58 5.46 49.04
CA LYS A 216 22.10 6.79 49.42
C LYS A 216 22.35 7.77 48.27
N ASN A 217 21.29 8.33 47.68
CA ASN A 217 21.40 9.41 46.69
C ASN A 217 21.09 10.73 47.41
N LEU A 218 22.11 11.54 47.71
CA LEU A 218 22.07 12.85 48.41
C LEU A 218 21.90 12.77 49.94
N ASP A 219 22.02 13.91 50.64
CA ASP A 219 22.00 14.00 52.12
C ASP A 219 20.67 13.61 52.78
N ASP A 220 19.64 13.31 51.99
CA ASP A 220 18.34 12.82 52.47
C ASP A 220 18.42 11.38 53.02
N PRO A 221 17.58 11.02 54.01
CA PRO A 221 17.55 9.69 54.61
C PRO A 221 16.79 8.67 53.73
N ILE A 222 16.98 8.71 52.41
CA ILE A 222 16.32 7.84 51.43
C ILE A 222 17.38 6.94 50.78
N PHE A 223 17.15 5.65 50.89
CA PHE A 223 18.02 4.60 50.36
C PHE A 223 17.31 3.88 49.23
N GLY A 224 17.93 3.81 48.06
CA GLY A 224 17.31 3.27 46.86
C GLY A 224 18.09 2.12 46.22
N ALA A 225 17.37 1.15 45.66
CA ALA A 225 17.89 0.20 44.69
C ALA A 225 16.96 0.15 43.49
N THR A 226 17.53 0.04 42.30
CA THR A 226 16.76 -0.16 41.07
C THR A 226 17.03 -1.56 40.55
N LEU A 227 15.97 -2.34 40.40
CA LEU A 227 15.98 -3.58 39.66
C LEU A 227 15.80 -3.23 38.18
N PRO A 228 16.80 -3.50 37.30
CA PRO A 228 16.74 -3.05 35.92
C PRO A 228 15.68 -3.78 35.10
N PHE A 229 15.39 -5.05 35.43
CA PHE A 229 14.39 -5.89 34.76
C PHE A 229 13.66 -6.76 35.77
N VAL A 230 12.33 -6.75 35.73
CA VAL A 230 11.46 -7.58 36.56
C VAL A 230 10.69 -8.56 35.67
N ASP A 231 11.11 -9.83 35.63
CA ASP A 231 10.52 -10.83 34.72
C ASP A 231 9.52 -11.79 35.38
N GLU A 232 9.72 -12.03 36.67
CA GLU A 232 8.96 -12.99 37.47
C GLU A 232 8.52 -12.34 38.78
N ALA A 233 7.40 -12.81 39.33
CA ALA A 233 6.92 -12.37 40.63
C ALA A 233 7.92 -12.73 41.74
N PHE A 234 8.06 -11.85 42.73
CA PHE A 234 8.98 -12.04 43.85
C PHE A 234 8.48 -11.36 45.11
N SER A 235 9.01 -11.79 46.26
CA SER A 235 8.85 -11.06 47.52
C SER A 235 10.14 -10.36 47.90
N TYR A 236 10.05 -9.26 48.62
CA TYR A 236 11.24 -8.53 49.07
C TYR A 236 11.05 -7.90 50.45
N HIS A 237 12.15 -7.69 51.15
CA HIS A 237 12.20 -6.90 52.38
C HIS A 237 13.52 -6.12 52.45
N VAL A 238 13.58 -5.13 53.32
CA VAL A 238 14.76 -4.31 53.58
C VAL A 238 15.35 -4.73 54.92
N ASP A 239 16.59 -5.23 54.89
CA ASP A 239 17.41 -5.50 56.07
C ASP A 239 18.29 -4.28 56.35
N TYR A 240 18.20 -3.69 57.55
CA TYR A 240 18.96 -2.49 57.94
C TYR A 240 19.40 -2.58 59.40
N ASP A 241 20.68 -2.35 59.68
CA ASP A 241 21.26 -2.34 61.05
C ASP A 241 20.75 -3.49 61.97
N GLY A 242 20.57 -4.69 61.42
CA GLY A 242 20.09 -5.89 62.13
C GLY A 242 18.56 -6.00 62.32
N LYS A 243 17.78 -5.03 61.82
CA LYS A 243 16.31 -5.02 61.78
C LYS A 243 15.81 -5.34 60.37
N LYS A 244 14.57 -5.82 60.26
CA LYS A 244 13.91 -6.18 59.00
C LYS A 244 12.62 -5.41 58.81
N SER A 245 12.34 -4.99 57.58
CA SER A 245 11.02 -4.50 57.20
C SER A 245 9.99 -5.64 57.14
N GLU A 246 8.74 -5.27 56.91
CA GLU A 246 7.73 -6.21 56.43
C GLU A 246 8.14 -6.81 55.07
N THR A 247 7.56 -7.96 54.73
CA THR A 247 7.77 -8.60 53.43
C THR A 247 6.72 -8.09 52.45
N TYR A 248 7.20 -7.45 51.40
CA TYR A 248 6.38 -6.93 50.31
C TYR A 248 6.36 -7.91 49.14
N GLN A 249 5.32 -7.81 48.30
CA GLN A 249 5.13 -8.71 47.16
C GLN A 249 5.03 -7.90 45.87
N VAL A 250 5.80 -8.33 44.87
CA VAL A 250 5.76 -7.80 43.51
C VAL A 250 5.16 -8.87 42.61
N THR A 251 4.01 -8.57 42.02
CA THR A 251 3.42 -9.39 40.96
C THR A 251 3.83 -8.84 39.60
N VAL A 252 3.84 -9.71 38.58
CA VAL A 252 4.23 -9.34 37.23
C VAL A 252 3.07 -9.59 36.29
N TYR A 253 2.79 -8.61 35.44
CA TYR A 253 1.83 -8.74 34.36
C TYR A 253 2.46 -8.52 33.00
N GLU A 254 1.76 -8.98 31.97
CA GLU A 254 2.12 -8.75 30.58
C GLU A 254 0.87 -8.38 29.78
N HIS A 255 1.04 -7.60 28.73
CA HIS A 255 -0.05 -7.29 27.80
C HIS A 255 -0.28 -8.48 26.85
N PRO A 256 -1.52 -8.69 26.38
CA PRO A 256 -1.75 -9.69 25.33
C PRO A 256 -1.01 -9.29 24.05
N THR A 257 -0.37 -10.24 23.39
CA THR A 257 0.36 -10.05 22.13
C THR A 257 0.09 -11.20 21.17
N LEU A 258 0.23 -10.91 19.87
CA LEU A 258 0.19 -11.91 18.81
C LEU A 258 1.58 -12.51 18.61
N ASP A 259 1.69 -13.82 18.81
CA ASP A 259 2.94 -14.56 18.60
C ASP A 259 3.01 -15.10 17.17
N ARG A 260 1.93 -15.73 16.69
CA ARG A 260 1.85 -16.34 15.35
C ARG A 260 0.45 -16.22 14.75
N ALA A 261 0.36 -16.02 13.44
CA ALA A 261 -0.91 -16.03 12.71
C ALA A 261 -0.89 -17.05 11.56
N ASP A 262 -1.70 -18.11 11.66
CA ASP A 262 -1.77 -19.16 10.64
C ASP A 262 -3.04 -18.99 9.80
N ALA A 263 -2.86 -18.75 8.50
CA ALA A 263 -3.94 -18.58 7.54
C ALA A 263 -4.29 -19.91 6.85
N THR A 264 -5.57 -20.15 6.64
CA THR A 264 -6.08 -21.22 5.75
C THR A 264 -6.93 -20.57 4.65
N LEU A 265 -6.60 -20.89 3.40
CA LEU A 265 -7.20 -20.34 2.19
C LEU A 265 -7.94 -21.46 1.46
N ASP A 266 -9.28 -21.40 1.49
CA ASP A 266 -10.12 -22.27 0.68
C ASP A 266 -10.50 -21.54 -0.59
N TYR A 267 -9.81 -21.87 -1.68
CA TYR A 267 -10.03 -21.23 -2.98
C TYR A 267 -11.38 -21.62 -3.59
N PRO A 268 -12.00 -20.70 -4.34
CA PRO A 268 -13.26 -20.97 -5.01
C PRO A 268 -13.06 -21.94 -6.18
N ALA A 269 -14.11 -22.70 -6.49
CA ALA A 269 -14.07 -23.79 -7.47
C ALA A 269 -13.59 -23.37 -8.87
N TYR A 270 -13.88 -22.12 -9.28
CA TYR A 270 -13.48 -21.60 -10.60
C TYR A 270 -11.96 -21.57 -10.79
N THR A 271 -11.18 -21.48 -9.71
CA THR A 271 -9.70 -21.52 -9.81
C THR A 271 -9.11 -22.90 -9.99
N LYS A 272 -9.88 -23.95 -9.65
CA LYS A 272 -9.41 -25.34 -9.59
C LYS A 272 -8.18 -25.54 -8.68
N LEU A 273 -7.93 -24.61 -7.75
CA LEU A 273 -6.82 -24.70 -6.79
C LEU A 273 -7.23 -25.45 -5.52
N PRO A 274 -6.35 -26.30 -4.95
CA PRO A 274 -6.60 -26.93 -3.66
C PRO A 274 -6.45 -25.94 -2.51
N SER A 275 -7.11 -26.22 -1.38
CA SER A 275 -6.93 -25.45 -0.15
C SER A 275 -5.45 -25.34 0.26
N ARG A 276 -5.05 -24.18 0.77
CA ARG A 276 -3.66 -23.87 1.14
C ARG A 276 -3.59 -23.30 2.54
N LYS A 277 -2.71 -23.88 3.38
CA LYS A 277 -2.32 -23.32 4.67
C LYS A 277 -1.04 -22.49 4.52
N VAL A 278 -0.99 -21.32 5.15
CA VAL A 278 0.19 -20.47 5.24
C VAL A 278 0.42 -20.14 6.70
N GLU A 279 1.53 -20.61 7.25
CA GLU A 279 1.88 -20.39 8.66
C GLU A 279 2.58 -19.05 8.85
N ASP A 280 2.41 -18.48 10.04
CA ASP A 280 2.99 -17.20 10.48
C ASP A 280 2.96 -16.08 9.42
N THR A 281 1.77 -15.81 8.88
CA THR A 281 1.56 -14.74 7.92
C THR A 281 0.57 -13.71 8.44
N ARG A 282 0.90 -12.44 8.20
CA ARG A 282 0.02 -11.30 8.45
C ARG A 282 -0.33 -10.57 7.16
N ARG A 283 0.31 -10.94 6.05
CA ARG A 283 0.10 -10.37 4.74
C ARG A 283 -0.11 -11.48 3.74
N LEU A 284 -1.27 -11.53 3.12
CA LEU A 284 -1.58 -12.55 2.14
C LEU A 284 -2.23 -11.95 0.90
N SER A 285 -2.10 -12.69 -0.18
CA SER A 285 -2.81 -12.39 -1.42
C SER A 285 -3.60 -13.61 -1.85
N ALA A 286 -4.84 -13.38 -2.24
CA ALA A 286 -5.77 -14.43 -2.63
C ALA A 286 -6.67 -13.92 -3.76
N VAL A 287 -7.39 -14.84 -4.40
CA VAL A 287 -8.35 -14.50 -5.44
C VAL A 287 -9.70 -14.15 -4.82
N GLU A 288 -10.49 -13.35 -5.52
CA GLU A 288 -11.85 -13.00 -5.12
C GLU A 288 -12.72 -14.25 -4.87
N GLY A 289 -13.52 -14.25 -3.81
CA GLY A 289 -14.34 -15.41 -3.42
C GLY A 289 -13.59 -16.48 -2.62
N THR A 290 -12.29 -16.32 -2.36
CA THR A 290 -11.55 -17.20 -1.42
C THR A 290 -12.15 -17.07 -0.02
N LYS A 291 -12.35 -18.20 0.66
CA LYS A 291 -12.72 -18.22 2.08
C LYS A 291 -11.46 -18.29 2.92
N LEU A 292 -11.23 -17.25 3.71
CA LEU A 292 -10.07 -17.11 4.58
C LEU A 292 -10.45 -17.41 6.02
N SER A 293 -9.67 -18.26 6.67
CA SER A 293 -9.70 -18.45 8.13
C SER A 293 -8.32 -18.18 8.71
N TYR A 294 -8.29 -17.65 9.93
CA TYR A 294 -7.05 -17.41 10.68
C TYR A 294 -7.10 -18.10 12.04
N GLN A 295 -5.95 -18.62 12.46
CA GLN A 295 -5.67 -18.99 13.84
C GLN A 295 -4.58 -18.06 14.37
N PHE A 296 -4.94 -17.23 15.34
CA PHE A 296 -4.04 -16.29 15.99
C PHE A 296 -3.57 -16.89 17.31
N HIS A 297 -2.32 -17.34 17.36
CA HIS A 297 -1.66 -17.82 18.56
C HIS A 297 -1.11 -16.63 19.34
N LEU A 298 -1.47 -16.55 20.62
CA LEU A 298 -1.18 -15.43 21.51
C LEU A 298 -0.17 -15.87 22.57
N ASN A 299 0.39 -14.90 23.31
CA ASN A 299 1.23 -15.21 24.48
C ASN A 299 0.41 -15.74 25.67
N LYS A 300 -0.87 -15.38 25.75
CA LYS A 300 -1.77 -15.74 26.85
C LYS A 300 -3.26 -15.75 26.42
N PRO A 301 -4.15 -16.40 27.18
CA PRO A 301 -5.58 -16.35 26.93
C PRO A 301 -6.15 -14.93 27.05
N VAL A 302 -7.19 -14.65 26.26
CA VAL A 302 -7.86 -13.34 26.16
C VAL A 302 -9.37 -13.49 26.30
N THR A 303 -10.04 -12.45 26.78
CA THR A 303 -11.50 -12.40 26.90
C THR A 303 -12.16 -11.86 25.63
N SER A 304 -11.44 -11.04 24.87
CA SER A 304 -11.90 -10.45 23.61
C SER A 304 -10.75 -10.39 22.61
N ALA A 305 -11.06 -10.67 21.35
CA ALA A 305 -10.17 -10.48 20.22
C ALA A 305 -10.99 -10.01 19.02
N ARG A 306 -10.58 -8.91 18.38
CA ARG A 306 -11.32 -8.26 17.30
C ARG A 306 -10.39 -7.79 16.20
N LEU A 307 -10.86 -7.85 14.96
CA LEU A 307 -10.24 -7.21 13.82
C LEU A 307 -10.97 -5.91 13.53
N ILE A 308 -10.27 -4.78 13.49
CA ILE A 308 -10.86 -3.45 13.22
C ILE A 308 -10.23 -2.83 11.98
N ASN A 309 -11.06 -2.39 11.02
CA ASN A 309 -10.59 -1.73 9.81
C ASN A 309 -10.45 -0.19 10.01
N PRO A 310 -9.84 0.54 9.07
CA PRO A 310 -9.73 2.01 9.16
C PRO A 310 -11.07 2.75 9.22
N GLN A 311 -12.17 2.11 8.82
CA GLN A 311 -13.54 2.63 8.85
C GLN A 311 -14.27 2.31 10.16
N GLU A 312 -13.58 1.75 11.16
CA GLU A 312 -14.11 1.33 12.46
C GLU A 312 -15.15 0.20 12.41
N GLU A 313 -15.28 -0.49 11.29
CA GLU A 313 -16.00 -1.76 11.24
C GLU A 313 -15.16 -2.81 11.97
N SER A 314 -15.83 -3.70 12.70
CA SER A 314 -15.18 -4.72 13.51
C SER A 314 -15.71 -6.12 13.20
N ILE A 315 -14.81 -7.10 13.28
CA ILE A 315 -15.11 -8.52 13.20
C ILE A 315 -14.65 -9.16 14.50
N ASP A 316 -15.60 -9.72 15.25
CA ASP A 316 -15.30 -10.47 16.47
C ASP A 316 -14.67 -11.81 16.12
N LEU A 317 -13.56 -12.12 16.80
CA LEU A 317 -12.88 -13.41 16.70
C LEU A 317 -13.41 -14.34 17.78
N LYS A 318 -13.42 -15.64 17.47
CA LYS A 318 -13.76 -16.66 18.45
C LYS A 318 -12.56 -16.88 19.36
N VAL A 319 -12.72 -16.54 20.64
CA VAL A 319 -11.69 -16.72 21.67
C VAL A 319 -11.91 -18.00 22.46
N HIS A 320 -10.84 -18.52 23.05
CA HIS A 320 -10.86 -19.70 23.91
C HIS A 320 -10.39 -19.32 25.32
N ALA A 321 -11.25 -19.44 26.32
CA ALA A 321 -10.96 -18.95 27.69
C ALA A 321 -9.70 -19.55 28.31
N ASP A 322 -9.43 -20.84 28.03
CA ASP A 322 -8.31 -21.57 28.62
C ASP A 322 -7.12 -21.77 27.66
N GLN A 323 -7.17 -21.16 26.46
CA GLN A 323 -6.12 -21.32 25.45
C GLN A 323 -5.69 -19.96 24.90
N PRO A 324 -4.40 -19.75 24.65
CA PRO A 324 -3.91 -18.52 24.03
C PRO A 324 -4.15 -18.55 22.51
N LEU A 325 -5.43 -18.64 22.11
CA LEU A 325 -5.86 -18.81 20.73
C LEU A 325 -7.11 -17.97 20.45
N ALA A 326 -7.10 -17.26 19.32
CA ALA A 326 -8.27 -16.63 18.72
C ALA A 326 -8.43 -17.06 17.26
N GLU A 327 -9.67 -17.33 16.82
CA GLU A 327 -9.97 -17.84 15.48
C GLU A 327 -10.82 -16.84 14.68
N LEU A 328 -10.42 -16.56 13.44
CA LEU A 328 -11.30 -15.94 12.44
C LEU A 328 -12.05 -17.05 11.70
N LEU A 329 -13.38 -17.03 11.83
CA LEU A 329 -14.26 -17.89 11.05
C LEU A 329 -14.17 -17.56 9.54
N PRO A 330 -14.51 -18.50 8.64
CA PRO A 330 -14.36 -18.32 7.19
C PRO A 330 -14.96 -17.00 6.68
N LEU A 331 -14.09 -16.07 6.30
CA LEU A 331 -14.43 -14.78 5.71
C LEU A 331 -14.27 -14.85 4.19
N THR A 332 -15.33 -14.49 3.44
CA THR A 332 -15.25 -14.46 1.97
C THR A 332 -14.59 -13.17 1.51
N LEU A 333 -13.48 -13.30 0.79
CA LEU A 333 -12.67 -12.17 0.33
C LEU A 333 -13.25 -11.57 -0.96
N THR A 334 -13.70 -10.31 -0.93
CA THR A 334 -14.26 -9.63 -2.11
C THR A 334 -13.45 -8.41 -2.56
N HIS A 335 -12.69 -7.81 -1.65
CA HIS A 335 -11.90 -6.61 -1.91
C HIS A 335 -10.69 -6.56 -0.97
N ASN A 336 -9.73 -5.68 -1.28
CA ASN A 336 -8.56 -5.46 -0.44
C ASN A 336 -8.97 -4.96 0.95
N GLN A 337 -8.40 -5.54 1.99
CA GLN A 337 -8.73 -5.19 3.37
C GLN A 337 -7.48 -5.09 4.24
N ILE A 338 -7.53 -4.18 5.20
CA ILE A 338 -6.50 -4.01 6.21
C ILE A 338 -7.20 -3.98 7.56
N TRP A 339 -6.77 -4.84 8.47
CA TRP A 339 -7.32 -4.97 9.80
C TRP A 339 -6.24 -4.75 10.85
N LYS A 340 -6.61 -4.15 11.99
CA LYS A 340 -5.81 -4.14 13.20
C LYS A 340 -6.36 -5.19 14.15
N LEU A 341 -5.48 -6.00 14.73
CA LEU A 341 -5.86 -6.96 15.77
C LEU A 341 -5.84 -6.26 17.13
N GLU A 342 -7.01 -6.17 17.76
CA GLU A 342 -7.18 -5.73 19.13
C GLU A 342 -7.47 -6.92 20.03
N LEU A 343 -6.77 -6.98 21.16
CA LEU A 343 -6.86 -8.05 22.14
C LEU A 343 -7.10 -7.45 23.52
N THR A 344 -7.99 -8.04 24.29
CA THR A 344 -8.29 -7.64 25.67
C THR A 344 -8.20 -8.85 26.58
N ASP A 345 -7.46 -8.74 27.68
CA ASP A 345 -7.32 -9.83 28.65
C ASP A 345 -8.41 -9.81 29.75
N SER A 346 -8.33 -10.73 30.71
CA SER A 346 -9.29 -10.82 31.82
C SER A 346 -9.22 -9.68 32.84
N ALA A 347 -8.16 -8.89 32.81
CA ALA A 347 -7.96 -7.71 33.65
C ALA A 347 -8.22 -6.40 32.88
N ASP A 348 -8.91 -6.49 31.73
CA ASP A 348 -9.25 -5.37 30.85
C ASP A 348 -8.03 -4.63 30.26
N ARG A 349 -6.89 -5.34 30.14
CA ARG A 349 -5.67 -4.79 29.54
C ARG A 349 -5.64 -5.10 28.04
N ASN A 350 -5.45 -4.05 27.25
CA ASN A 350 -5.31 -4.16 25.80
C ASN A 350 -3.87 -4.46 25.37
N ASN A 351 -3.70 -4.96 24.15
CA ASN A 351 -2.39 -5.09 23.54
C ASN A 351 -1.74 -3.71 23.29
N LYS A 352 -0.46 -3.56 23.63
CA LYS A 352 0.27 -2.29 23.44
C LYS A 352 0.45 -1.90 21.98
N LEU A 353 0.64 -2.91 21.13
CA LEU A 353 0.79 -2.76 19.69
C LEU A 353 -0.30 -3.61 19.04
N SER A 354 -1.09 -3.02 18.17
CA SER A 354 -2.08 -3.71 17.35
C SER A 354 -1.43 -4.17 16.05
N PRO A 355 -1.11 -5.46 15.89
CA PRO A 355 -0.57 -5.97 14.63
C PRO A 355 -1.55 -5.72 13.49
N ARG A 356 -1.02 -5.44 12.30
CA ARG A 356 -1.83 -5.28 11.09
C ARG A 356 -1.91 -6.59 10.33
N ILE A 357 -3.11 -6.94 9.89
CA ILE A 357 -3.40 -8.04 8.99
C ILE A 357 -3.81 -7.43 7.64
N GLU A 358 -3.04 -7.68 6.59
CA GLU A 358 -3.24 -7.12 5.25
C GLU A 358 -3.62 -8.23 4.26
N ILE A 359 -4.74 -8.02 3.57
CA ILE A 359 -5.30 -8.97 2.62
C ILE A 359 -5.45 -8.26 1.28
N SER A 360 -4.70 -8.74 0.28
CA SER A 360 -4.84 -8.29 -1.11
C SER A 360 -5.67 -9.30 -1.90
N VAL A 361 -6.71 -8.81 -2.58
CA VAL A 361 -7.65 -9.63 -3.35
C VAL A 361 -7.50 -9.34 -4.82
N TYR A 362 -7.22 -10.38 -5.60
CA TYR A 362 -7.19 -10.31 -7.06
C TYR A 362 -8.58 -10.65 -7.62
N ALA A 363 -9.21 -9.67 -8.26
CA ALA A 363 -10.53 -9.82 -8.89
C ALA A 363 -10.49 -10.81 -10.07
N ASN A 364 -11.54 -11.62 -10.22
CA ASN A 364 -11.73 -12.52 -11.35
C ASN A 364 -12.26 -11.75 -12.56
N LYS A 365 -11.43 -11.58 -13.58
CA LYS A 365 -11.74 -10.73 -14.75
C LYS A 365 -12.44 -11.53 -15.85
N PRO A 366 -13.40 -10.93 -16.57
CA PRO A 366 -13.99 -11.60 -17.73
C PRO A 366 -12.94 -11.81 -18.83
N PRO A 367 -13.14 -12.81 -19.71
CA PRO A 367 -12.26 -13.10 -20.83
C PRO A 367 -12.01 -11.87 -21.69
N LYS A 368 -10.74 -11.65 -22.01
CA LYS A 368 -10.33 -10.63 -22.95
C LYS A 368 -10.33 -11.20 -24.35
N ILE A 369 -11.13 -10.60 -25.23
CA ILE A 369 -11.26 -11.00 -26.64
C ILE A 369 -10.73 -9.87 -27.52
N ARG A 370 -9.72 -10.16 -28.35
CA ARG A 370 -9.13 -9.23 -29.32
C ARG A 370 -9.29 -9.78 -30.73
N ILE A 371 -10.02 -9.07 -31.57
CA ILE A 371 -10.17 -9.44 -32.97
C ILE A 371 -8.85 -9.24 -33.71
N ALA A 372 -8.39 -10.27 -34.40
CA ALA A 372 -7.19 -10.26 -35.23
C ALA A 372 -7.54 -10.00 -36.70
N SER A 373 -8.60 -10.66 -37.20
CA SER A 373 -9.10 -10.55 -38.57
C SER A 373 -10.61 -10.82 -38.63
N PRO A 374 -11.36 -10.19 -39.55
CA PRO A 374 -10.98 -8.95 -40.23
C PRO A 374 -11.02 -7.77 -39.25
N ARG A 375 -10.37 -6.65 -39.61
CA ARG A 375 -10.33 -5.46 -38.73
C ARG A 375 -11.37 -4.46 -39.15
N GLY A 376 -12.36 -4.20 -38.29
CA GLY A 376 -13.40 -3.22 -38.58
C GLY A 376 -14.50 -3.78 -39.48
N ASP A 377 -15.35 -2.86 -39.94
CA ASP A 377 -16.41 -3.18 -40.89
C ASP A 377 -15.82 -3.61 -42.24
N GLN A 378 -16.46 -4.59 -42.88
CA GLN A 378 -16.04 -5.17 -44.16
C GLN A 378 -17.07 -4.91 -45.25
N GLN A 379 -16.61 -4.98 -46.49
CA GLN A 379 -17.47 -5.09 -47.66
C GLN A 379 -17.13 -6.40 -48.37
N VAL A 380 -18.10 -7.31 -48.45
CA VAL A 380 -17.90 -8.69 -48.90
C VAL A 380 -18.79 -8.99 -50.09
N SER A 381 -18.36 -9.87 -50.99
CA SER A 381 -19.24 -10.38 -52.06
C SER A 381 -20.03 -11.61 -51.58
N PRO A 382 -21.20 -11.91 -52.19
CA PRO A 382 -21.97 -13.12 -51.88
C PRO A 382 -21.21 -14.45 -52.02
N LEU A 383 -20.12 -14.47 -52.79
CA LEU A 383 -19.30 -15.66 -53.05
C LEU A 383 -17.94 -15.61 -52.32
N GLU A 384 -17.72 -14.59 -51.47
CA GLU A 384 -16.45 -14.40 -50.78
C GLU A 384 -16.33 -15.33 -49.57
N GLU A 385 -15.11 -15.78 -49.29
CA GLU A 385 -14.76 -16.47 -48.04
C GLU A 385 -14.00 -15.50 -47.14
N VAL A 386 -14.45 -15.35 -45.90
CA VAL A 386 -13.88 -14.38 -44.96
C VAL A 386 -13.28 -15.09 -43.76
N ASP A 387 -12.01 -14.79 -43.48
CA ASP A 387 -11.28 -15.30 -42.32
C ASP A 387 -11.57 -14.48 -41.05
N PHE A 388 -12.37 -15.06 -40.16
CA PHE A 388 -12.63 -14.53 -38.84
C PHE A 388 -11.66 -15.14 -37.83
N THR A 389 -10.85 -14.29 -37.19
CA THR A 389 -9.88 -14.72 -36.19
C THR A 389 -9.89 -13.78 -34.98
N ALA A 390 -9.92 -14.34 -33.78
CA ALA A 390 -9.76 -13.62 -32.53
C ALA A 390 -8.77 -14.30 -31.58
N GLU A 391 -8.08 -13.48 -30.79
CA GLU A 391 -7.26 -13.91 -29.67
C GLU A 391 -8.06 -13.78 -28.38
N ILE A 392 -8.17 -14.87 -27.63
CA ILE A 392 -8.94 -14.97 -26.39
C ILE A 392 -8.00 -15.34 -25.25
N GLN A 393 -8.13 -14.66 -24.11
CA GLN A 393 -7.35 -14.93 -22.91
C GLN A 393 -8.20 -14.72 -21.66
N ASP A 394 -8.04 -15.61 -20.68
CA ASP A 394 -8.67 -15.55 -19.37
C ASP A 394 -7.65 -15.86 -18.27
N ASP A 395 -7.88 -15.41 -17.05
CA ASP A 395 -6.98 -15.59 -15.90
C ASP A 395 -7.12 -16.98 -15.25
N PHE A 396 -8.32 -17.56 -15.18
CA PHE A 396 -8.59 -18.86 -14.53
C PHE A 396 -8.97 -19.98 -15.50
N GLY A 397 -9.28 -19.64 -16.74
CA GLY A 397 -9.51 -20.59 -17.82
C GLY A 397 -10.81 -20.32 -18.55
N LEU A 398 -10.84 -20.76 -19.80
CA LEU A 398 -12.00 -20.59 -20.66
C LEU A 398 -12.87 -21.83 -20.63
N GLY A 399 -14.18 -21.61 -20.64
CA GLY A 399 -15.18 -22.52 -21.14
C GLY A 399 -15.32 -22.39 -22.67
N ARG A 400 -16.55 -22.48 -23.16
CA ARG A 400 -16.80 -22.45 -24.61
C ARG A 400 -16.49 -21.08 -25.18
N TYR A 401 -16.08 -21.07 -26.44
CA TYR A 401 -15.89 -19.83 -27.19
C TYR A 401 -16.27 -20.05 -28.65
N GLY A 402 -16.59 -18.96 -29.33
CA GLY A 402 -17.08 -19.03 -30.70
C GLY A 402 -17.27 -17.68 -31.37
N LEU A 403 -17.80 -17.75 -32.58
CA LEU A 403 -18.24 -16.63 -33.38
C LEU A 403 -19.77 -16.60 -33.36
N THR A 404 -20.38 -15.44 -33.23
CA THR A 404 -21.82 -15.25 -33.48
C THR A 404 -21.97 -14.31 -34.66
N TYR A 405 -22.93 -14.60 -35.52
CA TYR A 405 -23.37 -13.67 -36.56
C TYR A 405 -24.90 -13.62 -36.67
N ASN A 406 -25.42 -12.56 -37.29
CA ASN A 406 -26.78 -12.54 -37.82
C ASN A 406 -26.84 -11.75 -39.12
N ILE A 407 -27.89 -11.99 -39.90
CA ILE A 407 -28.12 -11.37 -41.22
C ILE A 407 -29.37 -10.48 -41.09
N ASN A 408 -29.27 -9.21 -41.49
CA ASN A 408 -30.36 -8.23 -41.52
C ASN A 408 -31.15 -8.10 -40.20
N GLY A 409 -30.49 -8.28 -39.05
CA GLY A 409 -31.15 -8.19 -37.75
C GLY A 409 -32.00 -9.41 -37.38
N GLY A 410 -31.88 -10.53 -38.11
CA GLY A 410 -32.50 -11.81 -37.80
C GLY A 410 -31.90 -12.51 -36.57
N GLU A 411 -32.22 -13.80 -36.42
CA GLU A 411 -31.75 -14.62 -35.31
C GLU A 411 -30.22 -14.72 -35.25
N MET A 412 -29.67 -14.66 -34.04
CA MET A 412 -28.24 -14.84 -33.80
C MET A 412 -27.87 -16.32 -33.93
N GLN A 413 -26.85 -16.61 -34.75
CA GLN A 413 -26.33 -17.96 -34.98
C GLN A 413 -24.93 -18.08 -34.36
N ASP A 414 -24.80 -19.01 -33.40
CA ASP A 414 -23.54 -19.31 -32.73
C ASP A 414 -22.77 -20.41 -33.48
N ILE A 415 -21.53 -20.12 -33.88
CA ILE A 415 -20.55 -21.09 -34.37
C ILE A 415 -19.57 -21.39 -33.23
N PRO A 416 -19.68 -22.56 -32.56
CA PRO A 416 -18.75 -22.95 -31.51
C PRO A 416 -17.38 -23.29 -32.11
N LEU A 417 -16.32 -22.67 -31.61
CA LEU A 417 -14.94 -22.86 -32.08
C LEU A 417 -14.06 -23.62 -31.08
N GLY A 418 -14.47 -23.70 -29.80
CA GLY A 418 -13.81 -24.52 -28.79
C GLY A 418 -14.58 -24.61 -27.47
N LYS A 419 -14.00 -25.32 -26.49
CA LYS A 419 -14.70 -25.74 -25.26
C LYS A 419 -13.98 -25.49 -23.94
N GLU A 420 -12.74 -25.91 -23.78
CA GLU A 420 -11.99 -25.68 -22.54
C GLU A 420 -10.55 -25.30 -22.88
N ALA A 421 -10.04 -24.28 -22.19
CA ALA A 421 -8.65 -23.92 -22.25
C ALA A 421 -8.15 -23.52 -20.86
N ALA A 422 -6.87 -23.81 -20.60
CA ALA A 422 -6.24 -23.46 -19.34
C ALA A 422 -6.17 -21.93 -19.14
N GLY A 423 -6.27 -21.49 -17.89
CA GLY A 423 -6.07 -20.09 -17.51
C GLY A 423 -4.69 -19.58 -17.92
N ASN A 424 -4.59 -18.26 -18.08
CA ASN A 424 -3.39 -17.53 -18.51
C ASN A 424 -2.81 -17.99 -19.86
N THR A 425 -3.59 -18.71 -20.66
CA THR A 425 -3.19 -19.16 -22.00
C THR A 425 -3.88 -18.31 -23.06
N LYS A 426 -3.13 -17.92 -24.09
CA LYS A 426 -3.68 -17.22 -25.25
C LYS A 426 -4.19 -18.25 -26.25
N ILE A 427 -5.47 -18.15 -26.60
CA ILE A 427 -6.12 -19.03 -27.57
C ILE A 427 -6.43 -18.23 -28.84
N THR A 428 -6.21 -18.84 -29.99
CA THR A 428 -6.62 -18.29 -31.29
C THR A 428 -7.86 -19.03 -31.75
N ALA A 429 -9.00 -18.34 -31.76
CA ALA A 429 -10.23 -18.84 -32.35
C ALA A 429 -10.27 -18.36 -33.81
N ALA A 430 -10.32 -19.29 -34.76
CA ALA A 430 -10.33 -19.00 -36.20
C ALA A 430 -11.48 -19.75 -36.90
N HIS A 431 -12.10 -19.08 -37.87
CA HIS A 431 -13.17 -19.64 -38.68
C HIS A 431 -13.20 -18.97 -40.06
N LEU A 432 -13.10 -19.77 -41.12
CA LEU A 432 -13.33 -19.32 -42.49
C LEU A 432 -14.82 -19.50 -42.80
N LEU A 433 -15.52 -18.39 -43.03
CA LEU A 433 -16.94 -18.39 -43.33
C LEU A 433 -17.17 -18.02 -44.79
N ALA A 434 -17.69 -18.97 -45.56
CA ALA A 434 -18.09 -18.74 -46.95
C ALA A 434 -19.46 -18.05 -46.99
N MET A 435 -19.52 -16.83 -47.53
CA MET A 435 -20.76 -16.06 -47.66
C MET A 435 -21.80 -16.81 -48.50
N GLU A 436 -21.36 -17.65 -49.45
CA GLU A 436 -22.23 -18.48 -50.29
C GLU A 436 -23.11 -19.41 -49.44
N THR A 437 -22.55 -19.98 -48.36
CA THR A 437 -23.29 -20.90 -47.48
C THR A 437 -24.38 -20.20 -46.68
N LEU A 438 -24.26 -18.89 -46.51
CA LEU A 438 -25.26 -18.05 -45.85
C LEU A 438 -26.39 -17.61 -46.80
N ALA A 439 -26.26 -17.89 -48.10
CA ALA A 439 -27.17 -17.45 -49.15
C ALA A 439 -27.47 -15.94 -49.08
N VAL A 440 -26.45 -15.14 -48.79
CA VAL A 440 -26.61 -13.68 -48.67
C VAL A 440 -26.78 -13.02 -50.03
N GLU A 441 -27.61 -12.00 -50.08
CA GLU A 441 -27.89 -11.20 -51.27
C GLU A 441 -27.20 -9.83 -51.18
N PRO A 442 -26.96 -9.14 -52.30
CA PRO A 442 -26.49 -7.75 -52.29
C PRO A 442 -27.39 -6.85 -51.43
N ASP A 443 -26.77 -5.82 -50.84
CA ASP A 443 -27.38 -4.84 -49.91
C ASP A 443 -27.81 -5.41 -48.55
N GLN A 444 -27.50 -6.68 -48.26
CA GLN A 444 -27.67 -7.26 -46.94
C GLN A 444 -26.52 -6.89 -45.99
N LEU A 445 -26.83 -6.85 -44.70
CA LEU A 445 -25.90 -6.52 -43.63
C LEU A 445 -25.74 -7.70 -42.67
N ILE A 446 -24.50 -8.15 -42.49
CA ILE A 446 -24.14 -9.17 -41.53
C ILE A 446 -23.52 -8.49 -40.31
N ASN A 447 -24.02 -8.76 -39.11
CA ASN A 447 -23.35 -8.34 -37.88
C ASN A 447 -22.66 -9.55 -37.27
N TRP A 448 -21.45 -9.37 -36.75
CA TRP A 448 -20.68 -10.46 -36.17
C TRP A 448 -19.83 -10.01 -34.98
N PHE A 449 -19.58 -10.94 -34.06
CA PHE A 449 -18.70 -10.76 -32.90
C PHE A 449 -18.24 -12.11 -32.35
N PHE A 450 -17.12 -12.12 -31.65
CA PHE A 450 -16.65 -13.29 -30.91
C PHE A 450 -17.18 -13.28 -29.48
N TRP A 451 -17.34 -14.47 -28.91
CA TRP A 451 -17.71 -14.66 -27.51
C TRP A 451 -16.86 -15.73 -26.85
N ALA A 452 -16.73 -15.63 -25.54
CA ALA A 452 -16.03 -16.60 -24.72
C ALA A 452 -16.71 -16.70 -23.35
N GLU A 453 -16.73 -17.90 -22.80
CA GLU A 453 -17.31 -18.19 -21.48
C GLU A 453 -16.21 -18.43 -20.46
N ASP A 454 -16.45 -17.97 -19.24
CA ASP A 454 -15.67 -18.26 -18.05
C ASP A 454 -16.59 -18.56 -16.86
N THR A 455 -16.01 -18.93 -15.73
CA THR A 455 -16.76 -19.06 -14.48
C THR A 455 -16.47 -17.84 -13.61
N GLY A 456 -17.50 -17.03 -13.36
CA GLY A 456 -17.39 -15.81 -12.57
C GLY A 456 -17.06 -16.07 -11.09
N PRO A 457 -16.79 -15.00 -10.32
CA PRO A 457 -16.47 -15.12 -8.90
C PRO A 457 -17.61 -15.71 -8.05
N ASP A 458 -18.85 -15.64 -8.54
CA ASP A 458 -20.03 -16.24 -7.94
C ASP A 458 -20.24 -17.72 -8.30
N GLY A 459 -19.31 -18.31 -9.08
CA GLY A 459 -19.38 -19.69 -9.55
C GLY A 459 -20.35 -19.89 -10.73
N LYS A 460 -20.97 -18.83 -11.26
CA LYS A 460 -21.87 -18.94 -12.42
C LYS A 460 -21.13 -18.76 -13.72
N LEU A 461 -21.69 -19.33 -14.78
CA LEU A 461 -21.20 -19.15 -16.14
C LEU A 461 -21.40 -17.68 -16.54
N ARG A 462 -20.30 -17.03 -16.96
CA ARG A 462 -20.27 -15.67 -17.47
C ARG A 462 -19.82 -15.72 -18.93
N ARG A 463 -20.54 -15.03 -19.82
CA ARG A 463 -20.18 -14.93 -21.25
C ARG A 463 -19.72 -13.50 -21.56
N ALA A 464 -18.48 -13.37 -22.01
CA ALA A 464 -17.89 -12.14 -22.50
C ALA A 464 -17.96 -12.05 -24.03
N PHE A 465 -17.91 -10.82 -24.55
CA PHE A 465 -18.08 -10.53 -25.98
C PHE A 465 -17.01 -9.57 -26.49
N SER A 466 -16.60 -9.72 -27.75
CA SER A 466 -15.73 -8.76 -28.44
C SER A 466 -16.49 -7.50 -28.84
N ASP A 467 -15.77 -6.53 -29.43
CA ASP A 467 -16.42 -5.51 -30.25
C ASP A 467 -17.24 -6.19 -31.37
N MET A 468 -18.31 -5.55 -31.79
CA MET A 468 -19.14 -6.00 -32.90
C MET A 468 -18.78 -5.21 -34.15
N PHE A 469 -18.80 -5.89 -35.28
CA PHE A 469 -18.53 -5.30 -36.60
C PHE A 469 -19.58 -5.73 -37.61
N PHE A 470 -19.59 -5.00 -38.72
CA PHE A 470 -20.53 -5.20 -39.81
C PHE A 470 -19.81 -5.72 -41.05
N ALA A 471 -20.46 -6.57 -41.85
CA ALA A 471 -20.06 -6.87 -43.21
C ALA A 471 -21.23 -6.51 -44.15
N GLU A 472 -21.00 -5.54 -45.03
CA GLU A 472 -21.96 -5.14 -46.07
C GLU A 472 -21.76 -6.02 -47.31
N VAL A 473 -22.83 -6.64 -47.78
CA VAL A 473 -22.78 -7.50 -48.96
C VAL A 473 -22.91 -6.64 -50.21
N ARG A 474 -21.82 -6.45 -50.94
CA ARG A 474 -21.80 -5.66 -52.17
C ARG A 474 -22.14 -6.52 -53.40
N PRO A 475 -22.71 -5.96 -54.46
CA PRO A 475 -22.84 -6.65 -55.74
C PRO A 475 -21.47 -7.15 -56.25
N PHE A 476 -21.47 -8.29 -56.94
CA PHE A 476 -20.25 -8.87 -57.51
C PHE A 476 -19.64 -7.99 -58.61
N GLU A 477 -20.48 -7.39 -59.48
CA GLU A 477 -20.07 -6.48 -60.54
C GLU A 477 -20.54 -5.04 -60.25
N GLU A 478 -19.61 -4.10 -60.14
CA GLU A 478 -19.88 -2.66 -60.18
C GLU A 478 -19.43 -2.09 -61.53
N ILE A 479 -20.37 -1.63 -62.34
CA ILE A 479 -20.07 -1.01 -63.63
C ILE A 479 -19.88 0.49 -63.44
N PHE A 480 -18.63 0.94 -63.39
CA PHE A 480 -18.30 2.37 -63.40
C PHE A 480 -18.54 2.95 -64.79
N ARG A 481 -19.45 3.92 -64.91
CA ARG A 481 -19.67 4.71 -66.13
C ARG A 481 -19.01 6.07 -65.96
N GLN A 482 -18.17 6.47 -66.92
CA GLN A 482 -17.56 7.80 -66.94
C GLN A 482 -18.66 8.85 -67.18
N GLY A 483 -18.91 9.70 -66.20
CA GLY A 483 -19.85 10.82 -66.32
C GLY A 483 -19.30 11.95 -67.18
N ASP A 484 -20.18 12.66 -67.87
CA ASP A 484 -19.84 13.81 -68.72
C ASP A 484 -19.44 15.02 -67.82
N PRO A 485 -18.23 15.60 -67.93
CA PRO A 485 -17.71 16.62 -67.01
C PRO A 485 -18.60 17.86 -66.89
N ASN A 486 -19.36 18.19 -67.94
CA ASN A 486 -20.25 19.35 -67.99
C ASN A 486 -21.50 19.23 -67.11
N GLN A 487 -21.88 18.03 -66.65
CA GLN A 487 -23.00 17.87 -65.71
C GLN A 487 -22.57 17.99 -64.25
N GLN A 488 -21.27 17.81 -63.93
CA GLN A 488 -20.78 17.86 -62.54
C GLN A 488 -20.62 19.29 -61.99
N GLN A 489 -20.42 20.30 -62.85
CA GLN A 489 -20.26 21.69 -62.41
C GLN A 489 -21.58 22.39 -62.03
N GLN A 490 -22.75 21.92 -62.48
CA GLN A 490 -24.04 22.52 -62.11
C GLN A 490 -24.70 21.92 -60.86
N GLN A 491 -24.18 20.81 -60.31
CA GLN A 491 -24.72 20.19 -59.09
C GLN A 491 -24.01 20.60 -57.79
N GLN A 492 -22.96 21.42 -57.85
CA GLN A 492 -22.18 21.82 -56.65
C GLN A 492 -22.80 22.97 -55.83
N GLN A 493 -23.93 23.54 -56.23
CA GLN A 493 -24.48 24.74 -55.56
C GLN A 493 -25.91 24.64 -55.05
N SER A 494 -26.46 23.45 -54.81
CA SER A 494 -27.78 23.30 -54.17
C SER A 494 -27.88 22.03 -53.36
N GLN A 495 -28.13 22.17 -52.04
CA GLN A 495 -28.59 21.17 -51.06
C GLN A 495 -27.85 19.81 -51.01
N LYS A 496 -27.43 19.37 -49.81
CA LYS A 496 -26.97 17.98 -49.57
C LYS A 496 -27.89 17.00 -50.30
N SER A 497 -27.35 16.25 -51.26
CA SER A 497 -28.17 15.34 -52.07
C SER A 497 -28.86 14.31 -51.18
N PRO A 498 -30.09 13.85 -51.48
CA PRO A 498 -30.82 12.87 -50.68
C PRO A 498 -30.00 11.59 -50.35
N ASN A 499 -29.09 11.22 -51.25
CA ASN A 499 -28.19 10.07 -51.08
C ASN A 499 -27.17 10.27 -49.93
N GLN A 500 -26.67 11.49 -49.73
CA GLN A 500 -25.77 11.82 -48.62
C GLN A 500 -26.50 11.79 -47.27
N GLN A 501 -27.77 12.23 -47.23
CA GLN A 501 -28.58 12.20 -46.01
C GLN A 501 -28.86 10.77 -45.55
N THR A 502 -29.09 9.86 -46.49
CA THR A 502 -29.29 8.43 -46.24
C THR A 502 -28.01 7.77 -45.71
N GLN A 503 -26.86 8.05 -46.33
CA GLN A 503 -25.56 7.54 -45.87
C GLN A 503 -25.21 8.04 -44.46
N GLU A 504 -25.47 9.31 -44.15
CA GLU A 504 -25.30 9.85 -42.80
C GLU A 504 -26.18 9.12 -41.78
N LEU A 505 -27.42 8.81 -42.13
CA LEU A 505 -28.34 8.09 -41.24
C LEU A 505 -27.88 6.65 -41.00
N ILE A 506 -27.43 5.93 -42.04
CA ILE A 506 -26.88 4.58 -41.90
C ILE A 506 -25.67 4.59 -40.97
N LYS A 507 -24.74 5.52 -41.19
CA LYS A 507 -23.54 5.67 -40.35
C LYS A 507 -23.91 5.96 -38.90
N LEU A 508 -24.85 6.87 -38.66
CA LEU A 508 -25.32 7.19 -37.32
C LEU A 508 -25.97 5.96 -36.66
N GLN A 509 -26.79 5.21 -37.40
CA GLN A 509 -27.45 4.02 -36.86
C GLN A 509 -26.44 2.92 -36.50
N LYS A 510 -25.41 2.69 -37.32
CA LYS A 510 -24.30 1.78 -36.98
C LYS A 510 -23.58 2.22 -35.71
N GLN A 511 -23.34 3.51 -35.54
CA GLN A 511 -22.73 4.05 -34.32
C GLN A 511 -23.61 3.82 -33.08
N ILE A 512 -24.92 4.04 -33.18
CA ILE A 512 -25.88 3.78 -32.10
C ILE A 512 -25.88 2.29 -31.75
N ILE A 513 -25.90 1.40 -32.75
CA ILE A 513 -25.87 -0.05 -32.54
C ILE A 513 -24.57 -0.46 -31.82
N ASN A 514 -23.41 0.02 -32.27
CA ASN A 514 -22.13 -0.28 -31.63
C ASN A 514 -22.02 0.29 -30.21
N ALA A 515 -22.54 1.49 -29.96
CA ALA A 515 -22.55 2.08 -28.65
C ALA A 515 -23.52 1.34 -27.70
N THR A 516 -24.67 0.88 -28.20
CA THR A 516 -25.59 0.02 -27.45
C THR A 516 -24.97 -1.35 -27.14
N TRP A 517 -24.21 -1.91 -28.08
CA TRP A 517 -23.43 -3.13 -27.86
C TRP A 517 -22.36 -2.95 -26.79
N ASN A 518 -21.66 -1.81 -26.80
CA ASN A 518 -20.66 -1.48 -25.79
C ASN A 518 -21.26 -1.38 -24.38
N LEU A 519 -22.46 -0.81 -24.24
CA LEU A 519 -23.19 -0.81 -22.98
C LEU A 519 -23.49 -2.23 -22.46
N ARG A 520 -23.93 -3.13 -23.35
CA ARG A 520 -24.18 -4.53 -22.96
C ARG A 520 -22.91 -5.21 -22.43
N ARG A 521 -21.74 -4.90 -23.01
CA ARG A 521 -20.46 -5.46 -22.57
C ARG A 521 -19.92 -4.81 -21.30
N LYS A 522 -20.29 -3.56 -21.02
CA LYS A 522 -19.82 -2.75 -19.90
C LYS A 522 -21.01 -2.12 -19.18
N PRO A 523 -21.81 -2.91 -18.44
CA PRO A 523 -23.02 -2.40 -17.78
C PRO A 523 -22.70 -1.33 -16.73
N ASP A 524 -21.47 -1.25 -16.20
CA ASP A 524 -21.11 -0.24 -15.19
C ASP A 524 -21.10 1.20 -15.75
N THR A 525 -21.01 1.39 -17.07
CA THR A 525 -21.04 2.72 -17.69
C THR A 525 -22.46 3.17 -18.10
N LEU A 526 -23.47 2.34 -17.79
CA LEU A 526 -24.86 2.53 -18.20
C LEU A 526 -25.41 3.93 -17.87
N GLY A 527 -25.25 4.39 -16.63
CA GLY A 527 -25.76 5.70 -16.19
C GLY A 527 -25.14 6.90 -16.94
N LYS A 528 -23.90 6.75 -17.40
CA LYS A 528 -23.18 7.81 -18.14
C LYS A 528 -23.52 7.82 -19.63
N ASP A 529 -23.62 6.64 -20.25
CA ASP A 529 -23.67 6.52 -21.70
C ASP A 529 -25.12 6.46 -22.25
N ILE A 530 -26.11 6.02 -21.46
CA ILE A 530 -27.53 5.98 -21.88
C ILE A 530 -28.04 7.34 -22.39
N PRO A 531 -27.83 8.49 -21.70
CA PRO A 531 -28.35 9.77 -22.16
C PRO A 531 -27.84 10.14 -23.56
N VAL A 532 -26.58 9.82 -23.87
CA VAL A 532 -25.97 10.07 -25.17
C VAL A 532 -26.61 9.20 -26.26
N LEU A 533 -26.90 7.94 -25.95
CA LEU A 533 -27.61 7.04 -26.87
C LEU A 533 -29.05 7.49 -27.14
N ILE A 534 -29.76 7.95 -26.12
CA ILE A 534 -31.11 8.51 -26.26
C ILE A 534 -31.08 9.69 -27.22
N GLN A 535 -30.16 10.64 -27.01
CA GLN A 535 -30.00 11.79 -27.90
C GLN A 535 -29.65 11.35 -29.32
N GLY A 536 -28.68 10.46 -29.49
CA GLY A 536 -28.30 9.94 -30.81
C GLY A 536 -29.46 9.26 -31.54
N GLN A 537 -30.28 8.49 -30.82
CA GLN A 537 -31.47 7.84 -31.39
C GLN A 537 -32.58 8.84 -31.75
N GLN A 538 -32.73 9.94 -30.99
CA GLN A 538 -33.64 11.04 -31.33
C GLN A 538 -33.18 11.79 -32.59
N ASP A 539 -31.88 12.09 -32.70
CA ASP A 539 -31.30 12.74 -33.89
C ASP A 539 -31.46 11.86 -35.14
N ALA A 540 -31.28 10.54 -34.99
CA ALA A 540 -31.51 9.58 -36.07
C ALA A 540 -32.99 9.54 -36.50
N LEU A 541 -33.92 9.59 -35.54
CA LEU A 541 -35.35 9.66 -35.81
C LEU A 541 -35.74 10.95 -36.55
N GLU A 542 -35.18 12.09 -36.16
CA GLU A 542 -35.43 13.36 -36.85
C GLU A 542 -34.93 13.31 -38.29
N LYS A 543 -33.71 12.81 -38.52
CA LYS A 543 -33.17 12.60 -39.87
C LYS A 543 -34.04 11.64 -40.70
N ALA A 544 -34.53 10.55 -40.11
CA ALA A 544 -35.41 9.60 -40.79
C ALA A 544 -36.77 10.23 -41.16
N LYS A 545 -37.35 11.06 -40.29
CA LYS A 545 -38.59 11.82 -40.58
C LYS A 545 -38.40 12.82 -41.72
N VAL A 546 -37.28 13.54 -41.73
CA VAL A 546 -36.93 14.44 -42.84
C VAL A 546 -36.76 13.68 -44.17
N LEU A 547 -36.22 12.45 -44.14
CA LEU A 547 -36.14 11.60 -45.33
C LEU A 547 -37.53 11.15 -45.80
N LEU A 548 -38.44 10.82 -44.88
CA LEU A 548 -39.82 10.46 -45.21
C LEU A 548 -40.56 11.62 -45.90
N ASP A 549 -40.45 12.83 -45.36
CA ASP A 549 -41.12 14.02 -45.91
C ASP A 549 -40.63 14.39 -47.31
N LYS A 550 -39.39 14.04 -47.64
CA LYS A 550 -38.77 14.26 -48.95
C LYS A 550 -38.95 13.09 -49.92
N SER A 551 -39.41 11.93 -49.44
CA SER A 551 -39.61 10.75 -50.27
C SER A 551 -40.83 10.97 -51.17
N SER A 552 -40.63 10.81 -52.48
CA SER A 552 -41.71 10.93 -53.48
C SER A 552 -42.22 9.57 -53.95
N ASP A 553 -41.57 8.48 -53.55
CA ASP A 553 -41.90 7.11 -53.92
C ASP A 553 -42.64 6.39 -52.78
N GLU A 554 -43.72 5.70 -53.11
CA GLU A 554 -44.61 5.05 -52.14
C GLU A 554 -43.91 3.90 -51.42
N LYS A 555 -43.17 3.05 -52.16
CA LYS A 555 -42.42 1.92 -51.59
C LYS A 555 -41.31 2.40 -50.67
N THR A 556 -40.52 3.38 -51.09
CA THR A 556 -39.46 3.99 -50.28
C THR A 556 -40.03 4.59 -48.99
N SER A 557 -41.19 5.23 -49.07
CA SER A 557 -41.88 5.81 -47.91
C SER A 557 -42.34 4.74 -46.91
N GLU A 558 -42.81 3.58 -47.38
CA GLU A 558 -43.15 2.45 -46.49
C GLU A 558 -41.94 1.91 -45.75
N PHE A 559 -40.80 1.75 -46.43
CA PHE A 559 -39.55 1.33 -45.79
C PHE A 559 -39.08 2.32 -44.72
N ILE A 560 -39.12 3.63 -45.02
CA ILE A 560 -38.72 4.66 -44.05
C ILE A 560 -39.67 4.66 -42.84
N LYS A 561 -40.99 4.47 -43.04
CA LYS A 561 -41.95 4.33 -41.92
C LYS A 561 -41.60 3.14 -41.03
N ALA A 562 -41.27 1.98 -41.60
CA ALA A 562 -40.85 0.82 -40.82
C ALA A 562 -39.55 1.08 -40.03
N ILE A 563 -38.58 1.78 -40.63
CA ILE A 563 -37.35 2.21 -39.95
C ILE A 563 -37.69 3.12 -38.75
N ILE A 564 -38.54 4.13 -38.95
CA ILE A 564 -38.99 5.04 -37.88
C ILE A 564 -39.65 4.25 -36.75
N THR A 565 -40.56 3.32 -37.04
CA THR A 565 -41.21 2.49 -36.01
C THR A 565 -40.19 1.69 -35.19
N ASN A 566 -39.19 1.08 -35.82
CA ASN A 566 -38.14 0.35 -35.12
C ASN A 566 -37.25 1.27 -34.27
N MET A 567 -36.92 2.46 -34.78
CA MET A 567 -36.16 3.47 -34.04
C MET A 567 -36.94 4.02 -32.83
N GLU A 568 -38.26 4.23 -32.95
CA GLU A 568 -39.13 4.62 -31.83
C GLU A 568 -39.22 3.52 -30.77
N ALA A 569 -39.32 2.26 -31.19
CA ALA A 569 -39.28 1.12 -30.28
C ALA A 569 -37.93 1.01 -29.54
N SER A 570 -36.82 1.26 -30.24
CA SER A 570 -35.47 1.34 -29.65
C SER A 570 -35.37 2.48 -28.62
N LEU A 571 -35.84 3.67 -28.97
CA LEU A 571 -35.85 4.84 -28.08
C LEU A 571 -36.64 4.57 -26.79
N LYS A 572 -37.80 3.91 -26.90
CA LYS A 572 -38.62 3.51 -25.75
C LYS A 572 -37.82 2.63 -24.80
N LYS A 573 -37.15 1.59 -25.31
CA LYS A 573 -36.30 0.69 -24.48
C LYS A 573 -35.13 1.42 -23.82
N LEU A 574 -34.46 2.31 -24.54
CA LEU A 574 -33.37 3.12 -23.98
C LEU A 574 -33.86 4.03 -22.84
N THR A 575 -35.06 4.61 -23.00
CA THR A 575 -35.68 5.48 -21.99
C THR A 575 -36.11 4.68 -20.75
N GLU A 576 -36.69 3.50 -20.95
CA GLU A 576 -37.02 2.58 -19.85
C GLU A 576 -35.78 2.18 -19.05
N ALA A 577 -34.69 1.84 -19.74
CA ALA A 577 -33.42 1.52 -19.10
C ALA A 577 -32.85 2.71 -18.31
N GLN A 578 -32.99 3.95 -18.81
CA GLN A 578 -32.62 5.15 -18.07
C GLN A 578 -33.42 5.31 -16.77
N GLY A 579 -34.72 5.03 -16.82
CA GLY A 579 -35.60 5.11 -15.65
C GLY A 579 -35.19 4.17 -14.53
N GLN A 580 -34.66 2.98 -14.87
CA GLN A 580 -34.16 2.00 -13.90
C GLN A 580 -32.81 2.36 -13.28
N THR A 581 -32.06 3.30 -13.89
CA THR A 581 -30.77 3.79 -13.37
C THR A 581 -30.86 5.00 -12.45
N LYS A 582 -32.06 5.60 -12.30
CA LYS A 582 -32.29 6.63 -11.28
C LYS A 582 -32.52 5.94 -9.93
N PRO A 583 -31.85 6.39 -8.86
CA PRO A 583 -31.99 5.81 -7.52
C PRO A 583 -33.41 5.94 -6.96
#